data_AF-A0A7C1Y978-F1
#
_entry.id   AF-A0A7C1Y978-F1
#
_cell.length_a   1.000
_cell.length_b   1.000
_cell.length_c   1.000
_cell.angle_alpha   90.00
_cell.angle_beta   90.00
_cell.angle_gamma   90.00
#
_symmetry.space_group_name_H-M   'P 1'
#
loop_
_entity.id
_entity.type
_entity.pdbx_description
1 polymer ?
#
loop_
_entity_poly.entity_id
_entity_poly.type
_entity_poly.pdbx_seq_one_letter_code
_entity_poly.pdbx_strand_id
1 'polypeptide(L)'
;VVDSLAEANPVEPATGDVVTDLEEVLGNLARALTASDLGAAVADLIGPASRDPDLSEALNLALESRRDLLRSILRRARAEGRLRTDIETAIDVLLGGVYFRHLMTPTPVDDDYRKSLILLVVQSVT
;
A
#
# COMPACT_ATOMS: atom_id res chain seq x y z
N VAL A 1 8.09 3.18 -15.09
CA VAL A 1 8.07 2.91 -13.64
C VAL A 1 6.94 3.65 -12.96
N VAL A 2 6.87 4.97 -13.09
CA VAL A 2 5.76 5.79 -12.56
C VAL A 2 4.40 5.31 -13.08
N ASP A 3 4.26 5.15 -14.39
CA ASP A 3 3.02 4.61 -14.99
C ASP A 3 2.73 3.18 -14.50
N SER A 4 3.74 2.31 -14.50
CA SER A 4 3.61 0.92 -14.03
C SER A 4 3.26 0.81 -12.55
N LEU A 5 3.68 1.77 -11.71
CA LEU A 5 3.30 1.87 -10.30
C LEU A 5 1.82 2.23 -10.16
N ALA A 6 1.31 3.12 -11.00
CA ALA A 6 -0.09 3.49 -11.02
C ALA A 6 -0.96 2.33 -11.56
N GLU A 7 -0.53 1.68 -12.64
CA GLU A 7 -1.21 0.54 -13.27
C GLU A 7 -1.24 -0.72 -12.40
N ALA A 8 -0.29 -0.89 -11.48
CA ALA A 8 -0.27 -2.00 -10.54
C ALA A 8 -1.40 -1.96 -9.50
N ASN A 9 -2.13 -0.84 -9.43
CA ASN A 9 -3.26 -0.72 -8.52
C ASN A 9 -4.46 -1.54 -9.05
N PRO A 10 -5.12 -2.34 -8.19
CA PRO A 10 -6.35 -2.99 -8.60
C PRO A 10 -7.47 -1.98 -8.82
N VAL A 11 -8.52 -2.42 -9.51
CA VAL A 11 -9.83 -1.75 -9.41
C VAL A 11 -10.23 -1.72 -7.94
N GLU A 12 -10.82 -0.61 -7.48
CA GLU A 12 -11.18 -0.44 -6.08
C GLU A 12 -12.03 -1.62 -5.58
N PRO A 13 -11.53 -2.39 -4.58
CA PRO A 13 -12.30 -3.49 -4.02
C PRO A 13 -13.52 -2.97 -3.27
N ALA A 14 -14.66 -3.58 -3.54
CA ALA A 14 -15.94 -3.23 -2.95
C ALA A 14 -16.68 -4.48 -2.46
N THR A 15 -15.97 -5.40 -1.80
CA THR A 15 -16.55 -6.65 -1.28
C THR A 15 -17.52 -6.40 -0.12
N GLY A 16 -17.41 -5.24 0.52
CA GLY A 16 -18.18 -4.88 1.71
C GLY A 16 -17.47 -5.24 3.02
N ASP A 17 -16.36 -6.00 2.97
CA ASP A 17 -15.47 -6.20 4.12
C ASP A 17 -14.18 -5.41 3.94
N VAL A 18 -14.00 -4.41 4.79
CA VAL A 18 -12.79 -3.58 4.86
C VAL A 18 -11.52 -4.42 4.95
N VAL A 19 -11.51 -5.51 5.70
CA VAL A 19 -10.30 -6.34 5.87
C VAL A 19 -9.95 -7.03 4.55
N THR A 20 -10.95 -7.61 3.88
CA THR A 20 -10.78 -8.24 2.57
C THR A 20 -10.35 -7.23 1.51
N ASP A 21 -10.96 -6.06 1.49
CA ASP A 21 -10.63 -5.01 0.52
C ASP A 21 -9.18 -4.50 0.71
N LEU A 22 -8.72 -4.34 1.96
CA LEU A 22 -7.33 -3.98 2.25
C LEU A 22 -6.33 -5.10 1.89
N GLU A 23 -6.68 -6.36 2.15
CA GLU A 23 -5.87 -7.52 1.76
C GLU A 23 -5.66 -7.57 0.25
N GLU A 24 -6.70 -7.29 -0.53
CA GLU A 24 -6.61 -7.29 -1.99
C GLU A 24 -5.66 -6.20 -2.49
N VAL A 25 -5.75 -4.98 -1.96
CA VAL A 25 -4.84 -3.88 -2.33
C VAL A 25 -3.39 -4.22 -1.96
N LEU A 26 -3.14 -4.69 -0.73
CA LEU A 26 -1.79 -5.00 -0.28
C LEU A 26 -1.20 -6.24 -0.96
N GLY A 27 -2.02 -7.25 -1.23
CA GLY A 27 -1.61 -8.44 -1.96
C GLY A 27 -1.24 -8.13 -3.42
N ASN A 28 -1.99 -7.23 -4.06
CA ASN A 28 -1.65 -6.75 -5.40
C ASN A 28 -0.33 -5.97 -5.41
N LEU A 29 -0.12 -5.05 -4.45
CA LEU A 29 1.15 -4.34 -4.32
C LEU A 29 2.32 -5.32 -4.07
N ALA A 30 2.17 -6.26 -3.13
CA ALA A 30 3.19 -7.25 -2.82
C ALA A 30 3.60 -8.06 -4.06
N ARG A 31 2.62 -8.51 -4.85
CA ARG A 31 2.86 -9.24 -6.09
C ARG A 31 3.52 -8.36 -7.15
N ALA A 32 3.09 -7.11 -7.31
CA ALA A 32 3.68 -6.19 -8.26
C ALA A 32 5.18 -5.95 -7.94
N LEU A 33 5.52 -5.80 -6.66
CA LEU A 33 6.90 -5.60 -6.22
C LEU A 33 7.77 -6.87 -6.32
N THR A 34 7.19 -8.07 -6.25
CA THR A 34 7.98 -9.33 -6.17
C THR A 34 7.98 -10.16 -7.45
N ALA A 35 6.93 -10.06 -8.28
CA ALA A 35 6.72 -10.90 -9.46
C ALA A 35 6.89 -10.11 -10.78
N SER A 36 7.39 -8.88 -10.73
CA SER A 36 7.65 -8.06 -11.93
C SER A 36 8.90 -7.21 -11.76
N ASP A 37 9.40 -6.64 -12.86
CA ASP A 37 10.54 -5.71 -12.87
C ASP A 37 10.25 -4.41 -12.09
N LEU A 38 8.98 -4.15 -11.74
CA LEU A 38 8.57 -2.97 -10.99
C LEU A 38 9.29 -2.86 -9.65
N GLY A 39 9.48 -3.97 -8.94
CA GLY A 39 10.13 -3.96 -7.63
C GLY A 39 11.58 -3.49 -7.68
N ALA A 40 12.33 -3.97 -8.66
CA ALA A 40 13.71 -3.56 -8.90
C ALA A 40 13.75 -2.08 -9.34
N ALA A 41 12.85 -1.69 -10.24
CA ALA A 41 12.77 -0.33 -10.72
C ALA A 41 12.44 0.69 -9.61
N VAL A 42 11.58 0.33 -8.64
CA VAL A 42 11.32 1.18 -7.46
C VAL A 42 12.57 1.33 -6.60
N ALA A 43 13.31 0.25 -6.36
CA ALA A 43 14.54 0.28 -5.57
C ALA A 43 15.61 1.19 -6.21
N ASP A 44 15.75 1.12 -7.54
CA ASP A 44 16.70 1.94 -8.29
C ASP A 44 16.35 3.44 -8.27
N LEU A 45 15.06 3.79 -8.16
CA LEU A 45 14.60 5.19 -8.23
C LEU A 45 14.54 5.91 -6.87
N ILE A 46 14.38 5.19 -5.75
CA ILE A 46 14.22 5.83 -4.42
C ILE A 46 15.44 6.67 -4.02
N GLY A 47 16.65 6.17 -4.30
CA GLY A 47 17.89 6.91 -4.01
C GLY A 47 17.97 8.23 -4.79
N PRO A 48 17.91 8.20 -6.13
CA PRO A 48 17.88 9.40 -6.96
C PRO A 48 16.76 10.40 -6.60
N ALA A 49 15.55 9.92 -6.31
CA ALA A 49 14.39 10.77 -5.98
C ALA A 49 14.61 11.68 -4.77
N SER A 50 15.49 11.31 -3.84
CA SER A 50 15.84 12.16 -2.69
C SER A 50 16.57 13.47 -3.06
N ARG A 51 17.12 13.55 -4.28
CA ARG A 51 17.91 14.69 -4.77
C ARG A 51 17.37 15.29 -6.07
N ASP A 52 16.31 14.72 -6.62
CA ASP A 52 15.66 15.13 -7.86
C ASP A 52 14.17 15.38 -7.58
N PRO A 53 13.75 16.67 -7.47
CA PRO A 53 12.37 17.04 -7.16
C PRO A 53 11.36 16.53 -8.19
N ASP A 54 11.71 16.52 -9.48
CA ASP A 54 10.81 16.12 -10.55
C ASP A 54 10.55 14.61 -10.48
N LEU A 55 11.60 13.82 -10.20
CA LEU A 55 11.46 12.39 -9.95
C LEU A 55 10.69 12.10 -8.66
N SER A 56 10.92 12.88 -7.60
CA SER A 56 10.16 12.77 -6.35
C SER A 56 8.67 13.01 -6.58
N GLU A 57 8.32 14.07 -7.31
CA GLU A 57 6.94 14.39 -7.68
C GLU A 57 6.31 13.25 -8.49
N ALA A 58 7.01 12.73 -9.50
CA ALA A 58 6.50 11.65 -10.32
C ALA A 58 6.24 10.36 -9.52
N LEU A 59 7.12 9.99 -8.59
CA LEU A 59 6.90 8.87 -7.67
C LEU A 59 5.74 9.15 -6.71
N ASN A 60 5.63 10.36 -6.17
CA ASN A 60 4.54 10.74 -5.28
C ASN A 60 3.18 10.66 -6.00
N LEU A 61 3.08 11.12 -7.25
CA LEU A 61 1.87 10.99 -8.06
C LEU A 61 1.47 9.53 -8.27
N ALA A 62 2.44 8.65 -8.53
CA ALA A 62 2.18 7.21 -8.66
C ALA A 62 1.69 6.59 -7.35
N LEU A 63 2.24 7.02 -6.21
CA LEU A 63 1.82 6.59 -4.89
C LEU A 63 0.43 7.13 -4.54
N GLU A 64 0.11 8.35 -4.93
CA GLU A 64 -1.14 9.02 -4.56
C GLU A 64 -2.37 8.27 -5.07
N SER A 65 -2.34 7.72 -6.29
CA SER A 65 -3.42 6.85 -6.79
C SER A 65 -3.70 5.66 -5.86
N ARG A 66 -2.66 5.07 -5.26
CA ARG A 66 -2.82 3.98 -4.28
C ARG A 66 -3.31 4.49 -2.93
N ARG A 67 -2.82 5.66 -2.50
CA ARG A 67 -3.29 6.30 -1.27
C ARG A 67 -4.78 6.61 -1.38
N ASP A 68 -5.27 7.05 -2.54
CA ASP A 68 -6.70 7.29 -2.77
C ASP A 68 -7.55 6.03 -2.62
N LEU A 69 -7.12 4.90 -3.19
CA LEU A 69 -7.79 3.61 -3.01
C LEU A 69 -7.88 3.23 -1.52
N LEU A 70 -6.75 3.32 -0.81
CA LEU A 70 -6.72 3.03 0.63
C LEU A 70 -7.58 4.01 1.44
N ARG A 71 -7.57 5.32 1.11
CA ARG A 71 -8.45 6.31 1.76
C ARG A 71 -9.91 5.93 1.59
N SER A 72 -10.33 5.51 0.40
CA SER A 72 -11.73 5.12 0.17
C SER A 72 -12.16 3.97 1.07
N ILE A 73 -11.34 2.92 1.15
CA ILE A 73 -11.58 1.75 2.01
C ILE A 73 -11.57 2.15 3.50
N LEU A 74 -10.58 2.94 3.92
CA LEU A 74 -10.42 3.35 5.32
C LEU A 74 -11.49 4.35 5.78
N ARG A 75 -12.09 5.14 4.86
CA ARG A 75 -13.27 5.97 5.17
C ARG A 75 -14.46 5.11 5.60
N ARG A 76 -14.68 3.96 4.96
CA ARG A 76 -15.72 2.99 5.39
C ARG A 76 -15.40 2.44 6.78
N ALA A 77 -14.16 1.99 6.99
CA ALA A 77 -13.70 1.52 8.30
C ALA A 77 -13.90 2.55 9.42
N ARG A 78 -13.65 3.83 9.12
CA ARG A 78 -13.86 4.95 10.04
C ARG A 78 -15.35 5.17 10.33
N ALA A 79 -16.20 5.13 9.30
CA ALA A 79 -17.65 5.27 9.45
C ALA A 79 -18.24 4.14 10.33
N GLU A 80 -17.67 2.95 10.26
CA GLU A 80 -18.02 1.80 11.10
C GLU A 80 -17.41 1.87 12.52
N GLY A 81 -16.60 2.88 12.85
CA GLY A 81 -15.94 3.01 14.15
C GLY A 81 -14.80 2.00 14.38
N ARG A 82 -14.29 1.36 13.32
CA ARG A 82 -13.30 0.27 13.39
C ARG A 82 -11.86 0.72 13.19
N LEU A 83 -11.65 1.94 12.70
CA LEU A 83 -10.31 2.48 12.45
C LEU A 83 -9.61 2.86 13.77
N ARG A 84 -8.40 2.34 14.00
CA ARG A 84 -7.65 2.54 15.25
C ARG A 84 -6.83 3.83 15.30
N THR A 85 -6.60 4.46 14.16
CA THR A 85 -5.79 5.67 14.01
C THR A 85 -6.42 6.61 12.97
N ASP A 86 -5.80 7.73 12.62
CA ASP A 86 -6.26 8.54 11.48
C ASP A 86 -5.94 7.83 10.15
N ILE A 87 -6.64 8.26 9.08
CA ILE A 87 -6.58 7.59 7.78
C ILE A 87 -5.16 7.63 7.20
N GLU A 88 -4.45 8.76 7.30
CA GLU A 88 -3.14 8.89 6.67
C GLU A 88 -2.08 8.07 7.43
N THR A 89 -2.13 8.07 8.76
CA THR A 89 -1.29 7.18 9.57
C THR A 89 -1.55 5.71 9.25
N ALA A 90 -2.81 5.31 9.06
CA ALA A 90 -3.14 3.95 8.67
C ALA A 90 -2.53 3.58 7.29
N ILE A 91 -2.61 4.48 6.31
CA ILE A 91 -1.99 4.30 4.99
C ILE A 91 -0.47 4.15 5.11
N ASP A 92 0.17 5.01 5.89
CA ASP A 92 1.62 4.99 6.07
C ASP A 92 2.09 3.69 6.74
N VAL A 93 1.33 3.17 7.71
CA VAL A 93 1.60 1.85 8.32
C VAL A 93 1.47 0.72 7.30
N LEU A 94 0.40 0.70 6.52
CA LEU A 94 0.13 -0.36 5.55
C LEU A 94 1.16 -0.37 4.41
N LEU A 95 1.37 0.77 3.76
CA LEU A 95 2.34 0.90 2.67
C LEU A 95 3.77 0.79 3.16
N GLY A 96 4.08 1.45 4.28
CA GLY A 96 5.40 1.43 4.90
C GLY A 96 5.86 0.01 5.24
N GLY A 97 4.98 -0.83 5.79
CA GLY A 97 5.30 -2.23 6.07
C GLY A 97 5.67 -3.03 4.81
N VAL A 98 4.87 -2.89 3.74
CA VAL A 98 5.13 -3.58 2.47
C VAL A 98 6.44 -3.11 1.82
N TYR A 99 6.64 -1.80 1.72
CA TYR A 99 7.88 -1.24 1.15
C TYR A 99 9.10 -1.51 2.02
N PHE A 100 8.98 -1.50 3.35
CA PHE A 100 10.07 -1.84 4.26
C PHE A 100 10.55 -3.27 4.04
N ARG A 101 9.63 -4.24 3.96
CA ARG A 101 9.99 -5.64 3.69
C ARG A 101 10.63 -5.82 2.31
N HIS A 102 10.15 -5.10 1.30
CA HIS A 102 10.69 -5.16 -0.06
C HIS A 102 12.08 -4.53 -0.17
N LEU A 103 12.26 -3.32 0.35
CA LEU A 103 13.46 -2.51 0.11
C LEU A 103 14.56 -2.72 1.14
N MET A 104 14.21 -2.99 2.40
CA MET A 104 15.17 -2.96 3.52
C MET A 104 15.55 -4.35 4.03
N THR A 105 14.59 -5.27 4.16
CA THR A 105 14.82 -6.58 4.80
C THR A 105 14.71 -7.79 3.87
N PRO A 106 14.53 -7.58 2.56
CA PRO A 106 13.96 -8.53 1.57
C PRO A 106 13.24 -9.76 2.16
N THR A 107 12.26 -9.53 3.04
CA THR A 107 11.44 -10.62 3.63
C THR A 107 10.11 -10.73 2.89
N PRO A 108 9.53 -11.94 2.77
CA PRO A 108 8.25 -12.12 2.07
C PRO A 108 7.14 -11.24 2.64
N VAL A 109 6.27 -10.69 1.79
CA VAL A 109 5.02 -10.02 2.20
C VAL A 109 3.87 -11.03 2.10
N ASP A 110 3.94 -12.05 2.94
CA ASP A 110 2.96 -13.14 3.01
C ASP A 110 1.62 -12.70 3.61
N ASP A 111 0.63 -13.60 3.52
CA ASP A 111 -0.74 -13.34 3.94
C ASP A 111 -0.84 -13.06 5.44
N ASP A 112 -0.06 -13.76 6.27
CA ASP A 112 -0.05 -13.57 7.72
C ASP A 112 0.50 -12.19 8.11
N TYR A 113 1.52 -11.71 7.40
CA TYR A 113 2.06 -10.38 7.63
C TYR A 113 1.10 -9.27 7.19
N ARG A 114 0.51 -9.37 6.01
CA ARG A 114 -0.47 -8.38 5.54
C ARG A 114 -1.66 -8.30 6.49
N LYS A 115 -2.15 -9.46 6.94
CA LYS A 115 -3.24 -9.53 7.91
C LYS A 115 -2.87 -8.87 9.22
N SER A 116 -1.64 -9.12 9.70
CA SER A 116 -1.12 -8.48 10.90
C SER A 116 -1.05 -6.95 10.76
N LEU A 117 -0.56 -6.43 9.63
CA LEU A 117 -0.54 -4.98 9.34
C LEU A 117 -1.95 -4.39 9.34
N ILE A 118 -2.90 -5.04 8.67
CA ILE A 118 -4.30 -4.59 8.63
C ILE A 118 -4.89 -4.56 10.04
N LEU A 119 -4.63 -5.59 10.84
CA LEU A 119 -5.08 -5.66 12.23
C LEU A 119 -4.35 -4.71 13.18
N LEU A 120 -3.32 -3.99 12.75
CA LEU A 120 -2.78 -2.85 13.52
C LEU A 120 -3.63 -1.59 13.32
N VAL A 121 -4.28 -1.44 12.16
CA VAL A 121 -4.99 -0.21 11.77
C VAL A 121 -6.52 -0.33 11.80
N VAL A 122 -7.08 -1.53 11.59
CA VAL A 122 -8.53 -1.79 11.53
C VAL A 122 -8.93 -2.95 12.44
N GLN A 123 -10.00 -2.77 13.23
CA GLN A 123 -10.57 -3.81 14.08
C GLN A 123 -11.35 -4.84 13.25
N SER A 124 -11.19 -6.13 13.56
CA SER A 124 -12.10 -7.18 13.07
C SER A 124 -13.47 -7.05 13.73
N VAL A 125 -14.53 -7.39 12.99
CA VAL A 125 -15.84 -7.63 13.60
C VAL A 125 -15.81 -9.01 14.27
N THR A 126 -16.34 -9.09 15.50
CA THR A 126 -16.55 -10.35 16.23
C THR A 126 -17.81 -11.05 15.73
#